data_AF-A0A8J6CAT2-F1
#
_entry.id   AF-A0A8J6CAT2-F1
#
_cell.length_a   1.000
_cell.length_b   1.000
_cell.length_c   1.000
_cell.angle_alpha   90.00
_cell.angle_beta   90.00
_cell.angle_gamma   90.00
#
_symmetry.space_group_name_H-M   'P 1'
#
loop_
_entity.id
_entity.type
_entity.pdbx_description
1 polymer ?
#
loop_
_entity_poly.entity_id
_entity_poly.type
_entity_poly.pdbx_seq_one_letter_code
_entity_poly.pdbx_strand_id
1 'polypeptide(L)'
;MPGFSRVAAASIGVAVLAVAALPLWLSYAAGGWIAKYTSPKPFFASDIPDLSGKVAIVTGANTGIGLETARELARNGAEVIVAARSASKGNAAVEAIRASLSGARAKPPKLRFLPLDLGSLASVGAFARDFHRLNLPLHMLVLNAGVMKSPGKDFVGRAFTYGFERTSDGLEAHIGTNHVGHFYLTQLLLQKLKASAPARVISVSSAAESQAYAAGIRFDLWGERGAEYEDGRAYGQSKLANVLFARELAHRLEGTRVTAYSCHPGIIKTELGRHMNEQMQAEAAAAGSVATAVTAFFSWLFEAALLSAADGALTQLYLSTSPELPFNGGYYIPIANVAEPKHPQARNLTLQRLLWEQSEATVAAKL
;
A
#
# COMPACT_ATOMS: atom_id res chain seq x y z
N MET A 1 43.75 -1.24 32.69
CA MET A 1 42.47 -0.72 32.14
C MET A 1 42.50 -0.76 30.61
N PRO A 2 41.83 -1.70 29.94
CA PRO A 2 41.71 -1.71 28.47
C PRO A 2 40.26 -1.77 27.93
N GLY A 3 39.24 -1.48 28.75
CA GLY A 3 37.83 -1.68 28.38
C GLY A 3 37.13 -0.52 27.65
N PHE A 4 37.71 0.68 27.64
CA PHE A 4 37.02 1.90 27.17
C PHE A 4 37.16 2.18 25.65
N SER A 5 38.06 1.51 24.92
CA SER A 5 38.37 1.86 23.52
C SER A 5 37.49 1.17 22.47
N ARG A 6 36.87 0.02 22.78
CA ARG A 6 36.08 -0.74 21.79
C ARG A 6 34.66 -0.21 21.58
N VAL A 7 34.05 0.36 22.62
CA VAL A 7 32.69 0.92 22.53
C VAL A 7 32.70 2.24 21.76
N ALA A 8 33.65 3.13 22.04
CA ALA A 8 33.79 4.40 21.31
C ALA A 8 34.08 4.20 19.81
N ALA A 9 34.90 3.22 19.45
CA ALA A 9 35.20 2.90 18.05
C ALA A 9 33.98 2.35 17.30
N ALA A 10 33.13 1.55 17.96
CA ALA A 10 31.88 1.06 17.38
C ALA A 10 30.85 2.18 17.17
N SER A 11 30.74 3.11 18.11
CA SER A 11 29.86 4.29 18.02
C SER A 11 30.26 5.24 16.89
N ILE A 12 31.57 5.45 16.69
CA ILE A 12 32.11 6.26 15.60
C ILE A 12 31.88 5.56 14.25
N GLY A 13 32.05 4.23 14.16
CA GLY A 13 31.79 3.47 12.94
C GLY A 13 30.34 3.52 12.48
N VAL A 14 29.38 3.47 13.41
CA VAL A 14 27.94 3.62 13.11
C VAL A 14 27.61 5.05 12.69
N ALA A 15 28.20 6.06 13.35
CA ALA A 15 28.01 7.46 12.99
C ALA A 15 28.59 7.79 11.59
N VAL A 16 29.76 7.25 11.24
CA VAL A 16 30.39 7.44 9.93
C VAL A 16 29.59 6.74 8.83
N LEU A 17 29.05 5.55 9.07
CA LEU A 17 28.16 4.86 8.11
C LEU A 17 26.84 5.60 7.91
N ALA A 18 26.25 6.17 8.96
CA ALA A 18 25.05 7.00 8.86
C ALA A 18 25.31 8.29 8.06
N VAL A 19 26.46 8.94 8.27
CA VAL A 19 26.88 10.13 7.51
C VAL A 19 27.25 9.79 6.06
N ALA A 20 27.82 8.61 5.79
CA ALA A 20 28.16 8.18 4.43
C ALA A 20 26.92 7.74 3.62
N ALA A 21 25.88 7.22 4.28
CA ALA A 21 24.61 6.90 3.64
C ALA A 21 23.72 8.15 3.42
N LEU A 22 24.01 9.25 4.13
CA LEU A 22 23.21 10.48 4.13
C LEU A 22 23.07 11.14 2.74
N PRO A 23 24.09 11.25 1.87
CA PRO A 23 23.94 11.83 0.54
C PRO A 23 23.07 10.96 -0.39
N LEU A 24 23.18 9.63 -0.29
CA LEU A 24 22.33 8.68 -1.02
C LEU A 24 20.87 8.76 -0.52
N TRP A 25 20.68 8.93 0.78
CA TRP A 25 19.38 9.12 1.40
C TRP A 25 18.74 10.47 1.07
N LEU A 26 19.52 11.55 1.17
CA LEU A 26 19.11 12.89 0.74
C LEU A 26 18.80 12.90 -0.75
N SER A 27 19.51 12.14 -1.58
CA SER A 27 19.18 11.97 -3.00
C SER A 27 17.85 11.24 -3.23
N TYR A 28 17.52 10.21 -2.44
CA TYR A 28 16.21 9.54 -2.48
C TYR A 28 15.07 10.43 -1.95
N ALA A 29 15.29 11.13 -0.85
CA ALA A 29 14.34 12.07 -0.23
C ALA A 29 14.10 13.30 -1.12
N ALA A 30 15.18 13.90 -1.62
CA ALA A 30 15.11 14.95 -2.63
C ALA A 30 14.50 14.40 -3.92
N GLY A 31 14.69 13.12 -4.27
CA GLY A 31 14.05 12.48 -5.41
C GLY A 31 12.51 12.51 -5.34
N GLY A 32 11.92 12.29 -4.16
CA GLY A 32 10.46 12.40 -3.95
C GLY A 32 9.95 13.85 -3.98
N TRP A 33 10.70 14.79 -3.40
CA TRP A 33 10.39 16.23 -3.43
C TRP A 33 10.56 16.83 -4.84
N ILE A 34 11.64 16.49 -5.54
CA ILE A 34 11.97 16.94 -6.88
C ILE A 34 11.01 16.31 -7.89
N ALA A 35 10.66 15.01 -7.78
CA ALA A 35 9.73 14.35 -8.70
C ALA A 35 8.32 14.99 -8.73
N LYS A 36 7.85 15.57 -7.62
CA LYS A 36 6.61 16.36 -7.59
C LYS A 36 6.67 17.60 -8.51
N TYR A 37 7.86 18.18 -8.67
CA TYR A 37 8.10 19.40 -9.47
C TYR A 37 8.82 19.14 -10.82
N THR A 38 9.31 17.92 -11.06
CA THR A 38 10.02 17.56 -12.31
C THR A 38 9.25 16.58 -13.19
N SER A 39 8.07 16.12 -12.77
CA SER A 39 7.17 15.43 -13.70
C SER A 39 6.81 16.37 -14.86
N PRO A 40 6.96 15.95 -16.13
CA PRO A 40 6.56 16.77 -17.27
C PRO A 40 5.05 17.05 -17.32
N LYS A 41 4.24 16.29 -16.56
CA LYS A 41 2.81 16.53 -16.33
C LYS A 41 2.48 16.25 -14.85
N PRO A 42 2.67 17.21 -13.93
CA PRO A 42 2.33 17.01 -12.53
C PRO A 42 0.80 16.83 -12.40
N PHE A 43 0.39 15.95 -11.47
CA PHE A 43 -1.02 15.71 -11.15
C PHE A 43 -1.33 16.20 -9.74
N PHE A 44 -2.40 16.97 -9.62
CA PHE A 44 -2.89 17.56 -8.38
C PHE A 44 -4.33 17.10 -8.11
N ALA A 45 -4.77 17.24 -6.85
CA ALA A 45 -6.16 16.95 -6.48
C ALA A 45 -7.18 17.79 -7.27
N SER A 46 -6.79 19.00 -7.71
CA SER A 46 -7.60 19.87 -8.57
C SER A 46 -7.80 19.35 -9.99
N ASP A 47 -6.97 18.40 -10.44
CA ASP A 47 -7.05 17.81 -11.78
C ASP A 47 -8.02 16.63 -11.84
N ILE A 48 -8.59 16.24 -10.69
CA ILE A 48 -9.61 15.19 -10.62
C ILE A 48 -10.89 15.71 -11.30
N PRO A 49 -11.42 15.03 -12.34
CA PRO A 49 -12.64 15.46 -13.00
C PRO A 49 -13.87 15.25 -12.12
N ASP A 50 -15.03 15.77 -12.54
CA ASP A 50 -16.31 15.43 -11.91
C ASP A 50 -16.59 13.92 -12.03
N LEU A 51 -16.76 13.27 -10.89
CA LEU A 51 -17.02 11.85 -10.74
C LEU A 51 -18.49 11.58 -10.43
N SER A 52 -19.39 12.55 -10.64
CA SER A 52 -20.83 12.37 -10.47
C SER A 52 -21.33 11.14 -11.23
N GLY A 53 -22.02 10.24 -10.52
CA GLY A 53 -22.50 8.96 -11.08
C GLY A 53 -21.46 7.84 -11.10
N LYS A 54 -20.22 8.10 -10.70
CA LYS A 54 -19.19 7.07 -10.51
C LYS A 54 -19.25 6.51 -9.09
N VAL A 55 -18.80 5.26 -8.96
CA VAL A 55 -18.80 4.52 -7.71
C VAL A 55 -17.43 3.93 -7.50
N ALA A 56 -16.87 4.12 -6.31
CA ALA A 56 -15.57 3.63 -5.92
C ALA A 56 -15.65 2.76 -4.66
N ILE A 57 -14.85 1.70 -4.62
CA ILE A 57 -14.51 0.99 -3.38
C ILE A 57 -13.06 1.31 -3.06
N VAL A 58 -12.78 1.77 -1.83
CA VAL A 58 -11.42 1.99 -1.34
C VAL A 58 -11.21 1.13 -0.09
N THR A 59 -10.29 0.17 -0.20
CA THR A 59 -9.91 -0.69 0.93
C THR A 59 -8.95 0.02 1.88
N GLY A 60 -9.08 -0.19 3.19
CA GLY A 60 -8.25 0.48 4.20
C GLY A 60 -8.51 1.98 4.27
N ALA A 61 -9.72 2.43 3.89
CA ALA A 61 -10.08 3.84 3.78
C ALA A 61 -10.39 4.53 5.12
N ASN A 62 -10.05 3.90 6.25
CA ASN A 62 -10.30 4.46 7.58
C ASN A 62 -9.14 5.33 8.11
N THR A 63 -7.99 5.35 7.42
CA THR A 63 -6.81 6.14 7.82
C THR A 63 -5.87 6.36 6.62
N GLY A 64 -4.91 7.28 6.79
CA GLY A 64 -3.78 7.50 5.88
C GLY A 64 -4.18 7.71 4.42
N ILE A 65 -3.43 7.11 3.51
CA ILE A 65 -3.58 7.25 2.05
C ILE A 65 -4.98 6.84 1.58
N GLY A 66 -5.54 5.77 2.15
CA GLY A 66 -6.88 5.29 1.81
C GLY A 66 -7.96 6.28 2.19
N LEU A 67 -7.84 6.92 3.36
CA LEU A 67 -8.78 7.96 3.81
C LEU A 67 -8.74 9.17 2.88
N GLU A 68 -7.55 9.67 2.54
CA GLU A 68 -7.41 10.83 1.63
C GLU A 68 -7.90 10.49 0.22
N THR A 69 -7.66 9.27 -0.25
CA THR A 69 -8.22 8.81 -1.53
C THR A 69 -9.73 8.80 -1.51
N ALA A 70 -10.35 8.24 -0.47
CA ALA A 70 -11.81 8.27 -0.32
C ALA A 70 -12.36 9.70 -0.23
N ARG A 71 -11.65 10.60 0.47
CA ARG A 71 -12.00 12.01 0.60
C ARG A 71 -12.00 12.72 -0.75
N GLU A 72 -10.94 12.60 -1.54
CA GLU A 72 -10.83 13.28 -2.83
C GLU A 72 -11.82 12.73 -3.86
N LEU A 73 -12.06 11.41 -3.89
CA LEU A 73 -13.09 10.82 -4.75
C LEU A 73 -14.49 11.34 -4.39
N ALA A 74 -14.81 11.42 -3.09
CA ALA A 74 -16.09 11.93 -2.62
C ALA A 74 -16.24 13.45 -2.85
N ARG A 75 -15.15 14.23 -2.67
CA ARG A 75 -15.10 15.67 -2.98
C ARG A 75 -15.45 15.93 -4.44
N ASN A 76 -15.01 15.06 -5.34
CA ASN A 76 -15.28 15.16 -6.76
C ASN A 76 -16.60 14.47 -7.19
N GLY A 77 -17.42 14.01 -6.24
CA GLY A 77 -18.80 13.58 -6.51
C GLY A 77 -19.03 12.08 -6.72
N ALA A 78 -17.99 11.25 -6.56
CA ALA A 78 -18.16 9.80 -6.56
C ALA A 78 -18.98 9.33 -5.34
N GLU A 79 -19.73 8.24 -5.50
CA GLU A 79 -20.22 7.46 -4.37
C GLU A 79 -19.12 6.51 -3.90
N VAL A 80 -18.66 6.66 -2.66
CA VAL A 80 -17.48 5.95 -2.14
C VAL A 80 -17.88 4.97 -1.05
N ILE A 81 -17.53 3.71 -1.25
CA ILE A 81 -17.56 2.66 -0.25
C ILE A 81 -16.23 2.69 0.52
N VAL A 82 -16.30 3.15 1.76
CA VAL A 82 -15.21 3.11 2.74
C VAL A 82 -15.15 1.70 3.30
N ALA A 83 -14.20 0.90 2.81
CA ALA A 83 -14.04 -0.50 3.23
C ALA A 83 -12.91 -0.62 4.25
N ALA A 84 -13.22 -1.09 5.46
CA ALA A 84 -12.24 -1.27 6.53
C ALA A 84 -12.68 -2.33 7.54
N ARG A 85 -11.71 -2.87 8.30
CA ARG A 85 -11.96 -3.94 9.28
C ARG A 85 -12.86 -3.51 10.43
N SER A 86 -12.54 -2.37 11.03
CA SER A 86 -13.21 -1.89 12.26
C SER A 86 -14.40 -1.02 11.90
N ALA A 87 -15.59 -1.44 12.33
CA ALA A 87 -16.82 -0.67 12.15
C ALA A 87 -16.75 0.71 12.81
N SER A 88 -16.20 0.81 14.01
CA SER A 88 -16.04 2.10 14.70
C SER A 88 -15.12 3.05 13.93
N LYS A 89 -13.92 2.59 13.54
CA LYS A 89 -12.97 3.42 12.77
C LYS A 89 -13.49 3.76 11.37
N GLY A 90 -14.19 2.83 10.72
CA GLY A 90 -14.78 3.03 9.41
C GLY A 90 -15.91 4.07 9.42
N ASN A 91 -16.83 3.98 10.39
CA ASN A 91 -17.88 4.98 10.57
C ASN A 91 -17.30 6.36 10.94
N ALA A 92 -16.31 6.40 11.84
CA ALA A 92 -15.62 7.64 12.17
C ALA A 92 -14.95 8.29 10.95
N ALA A 93 -14.36 7.50 10.06
CA ALA A 93 -13.79 7.99 8.80
C ALA A 93 -14.85 8.56 7.85
N VAL A 94 -16.01 7.90 7.73
CA VAL A 94 -17.13 8.42 6.93
C VAL A 94 -17.60 9.78 7.46
N GLU A 95 -17.78 9.91 8.77
CA GLU A 95 -18.19 11.18 9.39
C GLU A 95 -17.11 12.26 9.25
N ALA A 96 -15.83 11.90 9.42
CA ALA A 96 -14.73 12.84 9.23
C ALA A 96 -14.65 13.36 7.79
N ILE A 97 -14.86 12.49 6.79
CA ILE A 97 -14.91 12.92 5.38
C ILE A 97 -16.12 13.83 5.17
N ARG A 98 -17.32 13.43 5.61
CA ARG A 98 -18.55 14.23 5.48
C ARG A 98 -18.38 15.63 6.08
N ALA A 99 -17.87 15.71 7.30
CA ALA A 99 -17.62 16.98 7.98
C ALA A 99 -16.62 17.85 7.20
N SER A 100 -15.51 17.27 6.73
CA SER A 100 -14.49 18.00 5.97
C SER A 100 -14.95 18.53 4.61
N LEU A 101 -16.05 17.98 4.08
CA LEU A 101 -16.63 18.34 2.79
C LEU A 101 -17.95 19.11 2.93
N SER A 102 -18.33 19.45 4.17
CA SER A 102 -19.53 20.27 4.41
C SER A 102 -19.38 21.63 3.74
N GLY A 103 -20.38 22.03 2.95
CA GLY A 103 -20.34 23.28 2.17
C GLY A 103 -19.40 23.27 0.96
N ALA A 104 -18.59 22.23 0.75
CA ALA A 104 -17.70 22.13 -0.41
C ALA A 104 -18.44 21.77 -1.71
N ARG A 105 -19.67 21.24 -1.62
CA ARG A 105 -20.53 20.93 -2.77
C ARG A 105 -21.98 21.30 -2.49
N ALA A 106 -22.75 21.48 -3.57
CA ALA A 106 -24.20 21.70 -3.50
C ALA A 106 -24.99 20.47 -2.97
N LYS A 107 -24.44 19.25 -3.12
CA LYS A 107 -25.04 18.01 -2.62
C LYS A 107 -24.11 17.33 -1.63
N PRO A 108 -24.63 16.72 -0.55
CA PRO A 108 -23.80 16.00 0.41
C PRO A 108 -23.05 14.85 -0.27
N PRO A 109 -21.81 14.55 0.16
CA PRO A 109 -21.03 13.44 -0.41
C PRO A 109 -21.70 12.11 -0.11
N LYS A 110 -21.73 11.23 -1.12
CA LYS A 110 -22.28 9.87 -0.98
C LYS A 110 -21.20 8.93 -0.46
N LEU A 111 -21.25 8.65 0.84
CA LEU A 111 -20.29 7.79 1.53
C LEU A 111 -21.02 6.68 2.26
N ARG A 112 -20.52 5.45 2.15
CA ARG A 112 -21.02 4.29 2.89
C ARG A 112 -19.86 3.51 3.47
N PHE A 113 -19.98 3.10 4.72
CA PHE A 113 -19.06 2.14 5.31
C PHE A 113 -19.55 0.72 5.02
N LEU A 114 -18.63 -0.17 4.65
CA LEU A 114 -18.86 -1.62 4.64
C LEU A 114 -17.68 -2.33 5.32
N PRO A 115 -17.91 -3.28 6.24
CA PRO A 115 -16.86 -3.98 6.93
C PRO A 115 -16.11 -4.93 5.98
N LEU A 116 -14.79 -4.87 6.01
CA LEU A 116 -13.92 -5.72 5.19
C LEU A 116 -12.65 -6.08 5.95
N ASP A 117 -12.49 -7.37 6.26
CA ASP A 117 -11.22 -7.95 6.69
C ASP A 117 -10.61 -8.80 5.60
N LEU A 118 -9.51 -8.30 5.02
CA LEU A 118 -8.77 -9.00 3.96
C LEU A 118 -7.98 -10.20 4.50
N GLY A 119 -7.78 -10.31 5.81
CA GLY A 119 -7.21 -11.50 6.46
C GLY A 119 -8.26 -12.61 6.72
N SER A 120 -9.46 -12.48 6.17
CA SER A 120 -10.53 -13.47 6.26
C SER A 120 -11.28 -13.59 4.93
N LEU A 121 -11.10 -14.69 4.21
CA LEU A 121 -11.81 -14.91 2.94
C LEU A 121 -13.34 -14.94 3.13
N ALA A 122 -13.81 -15.43 4.28
CA ALA A 122 -15.22 -15.34 4.65
C ALA A 122 -15.71 -13.88 4.75
N SER A 123 -14.93 -12.99 5.36
CA SER A 123 -15.23 -11.55 5.42
C SER A 123 -15.23 -10.91 4.04
N VAL A 124 -14.25 -11.24 3.19
CA VAL A 124 -14.20 -10.77 1.79
C VAL A 124 -15.45 -11.18 1.01
N GLY A 125 -15.88 -12.44 1.15
CA GLY A 125 -17.11 -12.94 0.55
C GLY A 125 -18.36 -12.23 1.06
N ALA A 126 -18.44 -11.95 2.37
CA ALA A 126 -19.53 -11.18 2.96
C ALA A 126 -19.59 -9.74 2.44
N PHE A 127 -18.45 -9.05 2.40
CA PHE A 127 -18.34 -7.70 1.84
C PHE A 127 -18.85 -7.65 0.40
N ALA A 128 -18.41 -8.59 -0.46
CA ALA A 128 -18.84 -8.60 -1.85
C ALA A 128 -20.35 -8.81 -1.98
N ARG A 129 -20.96 -9.72 -1.18
CA ARG A 129 -22.41 -9.91 -1.15
C ARG A 129 -23.15 -8.64 -0.72
N ASP A 130 -22.66 -7.97 0.31
CA ASP A 130 -23.27 -6.73 0.81
C ASP A 130 -23.16 -5.59 -0.22
N PHE A 131 -22.03 -5.46 -0.90
CA PHE A 131 -21.89 -4.51 -2.00
C PHE A 131 -22.85 -4.83 -3.16
N HIS A 132 -22.97 -6.10 -3.56
CA HIS A 132 -23.91 -6.50 -4.62
C HIS A 132 -25.37 -6.17 -4.27
N ARG A 133 -25.77 -6.31 -3.00
CA ARG A 133 -27.12 -5.93 -2.52
C ARG A 133 -27.42 -4.44 -2.65
N LEU A 134 -26.40 -3.58 -2.68
CA LEU A 134 -26.60 -2.14 -2.91
C LEU A 134 -27.05 -1.84 -4.36
N ASN A 135 -26.88 -2.78 -5.29
CA ASN A 135 -27.20 -2.63 -6.70
C ASN A 135 -26.53 -1.39 -7.36
N LEU A 136 -25.38 -0.97 -6.86
CA LEU A 136 -24.59 0.14 -7.40
C LEU A 136 -23.64 -0.34 -8.50
N PRO A 137 -23.33 0.43 -9.55
CA PRO A 137 -22.22 0.10 -10.46
C PRO A 137 -20.87 0.15 -9.70
N LEU A 138 -19.78 -0.33 -10.33
CA LEU A 138 -18.44 -0.26 -9.76
C LEU A 138 -17.44 0.21 -10.82
N HIS A 139 -16.99 1.45 -10.68
CA HIS A 139 -16.11 2.09 -11.67
C HIS A 139 -14.65 2.12 -11.23
N MET A 140 -14.39 2.16 -9.92
CA MET A 140 -13.04 2.25 -9.35
C MET A 140 -12.92 1.28 -8.18
N LEU A 141 -11.99 0.32 -8.27
CA LEU A 141 -11.62 -0.57 -7.17
C LEU A 141 -10.19 -0.27 -6.76
N VAL A 142 -10.01 0.40 -5.63
CA VAL A 142 -8.71 0.78 -5.10
C VAL A 142 -8.31 -0.19 -3.98
N LEU A 143 -7.39 -1.10 -4.31
CA LEU A 143 -6.81 -2.12 -3.44
C LEU A 143 -5.66 -1.50 -2.64
N ASN A 144 -6.01 -0.54 -1.77
CA ASN A 144 -5.08 0.26 -0.98
C ASN A 144 -4.66 -0.41 0.33
N ALA A 145 -5.53 -1.20 0.95
CA ALA A 145 -5.25 -1.78 2.26
C ALA A 145 -3.95 -2.60 2.26
N GLY A 146 -3.18 -2.49 3.32
CA GLY A 146 -2.03 -3.36 3.51
C GLY A 146 -1.59 -3.39 4.96
N VAL A 147 -1.02 -4.53 5.33
CA VAL A 147 -0.31 -4.73 6.59
C VAL A 147 1.17 -4.85 6.30
N MET A 148 1.94 -4.08 7.06
CA MET A 148 3.37 -4.27 7.27
C MET A 148 3.50 -4.42 8.78
N LYS A 149 4.15 -5.48 9.24
CA LYS A 149 4.23 -5.74 10.67
C LYS A 149 5.10 -4.66 11.33
N SER A 150 4.69 -4.23 12.52
CA SER A 150 5.49 -3.38 13.42
C SER A 150 6.21 -4.27 14.44
N PRO A 151 7.31 -3.83 15.07
CA PRO A 151 8.05 -4.65 16.02
C PRO A 151 7.13 -5.14 17.15
N GLY A 152 7.05 -6.47 17.32
CA GLY A 152 6.50 -7.08 18.51
C GLY A 152 7.53 -7.11 19.65
N LYS A 153 7.12 -7.62 20.82
CA LYS A 153 7.98 -7.73 22.02
C LYS A 153 9.18 -8.66 21.84
N ASP A 154 9.18 -9.50 20.80
CA ASP A 154 10.22 -10.47 20.49
C ASP A 154 11.26 -9.97 19.45
N PHE A 155 11.36 -8.65 19.27
CA PHE A 155 12.36 -8.04 18.39
C PHE A 155 13.77 -8.22 18.98
N VAL A 156 14.54 -9.17 18.43
CA VAL A 156 15.97 -9.33 18.74
C VAL A 156 16.77 -8.64 17.64
N GLY A 157 17.41 -7.53 18.00
CA GLY A 157 17.99 -6.58 17.06
C GLY A 157 18.94 -7.14 16.00
N ARG A 158 19.08 -6.35 14.94
CA ARG A 158 19.96 -6.42 13.75
C ARG A 158 19.36 -6.83 12.41
N ALA A 159 18.07 -7.16 12.34
CA ALA A 159 17.37 -7.26 11.05
C ALA A 159 15.93 -6.77 11.21
N PHE A 160 15.39 -6.15 10.16
CA PHE A 160 13.97 -5.75 10.01
C PHE A 160 13.03 -6.98 10.03
N THR A 161 13.03 -7.73 11.13
CA THR A 161 12.31 -9.01 11.28
C THR A 161 11.21 -8.81 12.31
N TYR A 162 9.95 -8.88 11.86
CA TYR A 162 8.77 -8.49 12.64
C TYR A 162 7.87 -9.67 13.06
N GLY A 163 8.36 -10.91 12.93
CA GLY A 163 7.69 -12.12 13.38
C GLY A 163 6.79 -12.79 12.31
N PHE A 164 6.49 -14.07 12.49
CA PHE A 164 5.58 -14.81 11.62
C PHE A 164 4.19 -14.85 12.24
N GLU A 165 3.16 -14.49 11.47
CA GLU A 165 1.76 -14.50 11.90
C GLU A 165 0.92 -15.00 10.74
N ARG A 166 -0.24 -15.57 11.09
CA ARG A 166 -1.20 -16.07 10.11
C ARG A 166 -2.48 -15.25 10.12
N THR A 167 -3.09 -15.12 8.96
CA THR A 167 -4.48 -14.71 8.79
C THR A 167 -5.42 -15.75 9.39
N SER A 168 -6.72 -15.42 9.49
CA SER A 168 -7.73 -16.38 9.96
C SER A 168 -7.85 -17.63 9.07
N ASP A 169 -7.46 -17.52 7.80
CA ASP A 169 -7.43 -18.62 6.84
C ASP A 169 -6.10 -19.42 6.87
N GLY A 170 -5.20 -19.09 7.81
CA GLY A 170 -3.92 -19.79 7.98
C GLY A 170 -2.85 -19.43 6.96
N LEU A 171 -2.98 -18.27 6.29
CA LEU A 171 -1.96 -17.75 5.37
C LEU A 171 -1.00 -16.80 6.10
N GLU A 172 0.25 -16.72 5.68
CA GLU A 172 1.17 -15.68 6.15
C GLU A 172 0.50 -14.29 5.99
N ALA A 173 0.56 -13.48 7.05
CA ALA A 173 -0.23 -12.26 7.19
C ALA A 173 -0.04 -11.23 6.06
N HIS A 174 1.18 -10.99 5.57
CA HIS A 174 1.39 -10.03 4.49
C HIS A 174 0.79 -10.54 3.18
N ILE A 175 1.14 -11.75 2.73
CA ILE A 175 0.64 -12.26 1.45
C ILE A 175 -0.86 -12.52 1.50
N GLY A 176 -1.36 -13.04 2.63
CA GLY A 176 -2.77 -13.31 2.85
C GLY A 176 -3.61 -12.03 2.78
N THR A 177 -3.18 -10.96 3.45
CA THR A 177 -3.94 -9.70 3.50
C THR A 177 -3.71 -8.83 2.27
N ASN A 178 -2.44 -8.59 1.90
CA ASN A 178 -2.08 -7.57 0.89
C ASN A 178 -2.38 -8.03 -0.53
N HIS A 179 -2.33 -9.34 -0.78
CA HIS A 179 -2.51 -9.96 -2.09
C HIS A 179 -3.71 -10.91 -2.13
N VAL A 180 -3.74 -12.01 -1.38
CA VAL A 180 -4.77 -13.06 -1.54
C VAL A 180 -6.18 -12.54 -1.25
N GLY A 181 -6.37 -11.79 -0.17
CA GLY A 181 -7.66 -11.15 0.15
C GLY A 181 -8.12 -10.18 -0.94
N HIS A 182 -7.20 -9.38 -1.49
CA HIS A 182 -7.49 -8.45 -2.58
C HIS A 182 -7.74 -9.14 -3.92
N PHE A 183 -7.01 -10.21 -4.20
CA PHE A 183 -7.21 -11.08 -5.34
C PHE A 183 -8.63 -11.64 -5.31
N TYR A 184 -9.03 -12.24 -4.19
CA TYR A 184 -10.36 -12.81 -4.04
C TYR A 184 -11.46 -11.74 -4.14
N LEU A 185 -11.26 -10.58 -3.50
CA LEU A 185 -12.17 -9.44 -3.62
C LEU A 185 -12.38 -9.02 -5.08
N THR A 186 -11.28 -8.94 -5.85
CA THR A 186 -11.34 -8.56 -7.26
C THR A 186 -12.10 -9.60 -8.08
N GLN A 187 -11.88 -10.89 -7.83
CA GLN A 187 -12.58 -11.97 -8.52
C GLN A 187 -14.10 -11.91 -8.28
N LEU A 188 -14.54 -11.69 -7.03
CA LEU A 188 -15.96 -11.57 -6.69
C LEU A 188 -16.65 -10.34 -7.29
N LEU A 189 -15.89 -9.29 -7.60
CA LEU A 189 -16.39 -8.03 -8.17
C LEU A 189 -16.12 -7.90 -9.67
N LEU A 190 -15.47 -8.89 -10.30
CA LEU A 190 -14.99 -8.80 -11.68
C LEU A 190 -16.12 -8.57 -12.68
N GLN A 191 -17.22 -9.31 -12.54
CA GLN A 191 -18.39 -9.15 -13.42
C GLN A 191 -19.04 -7.76 -13.24
N LYS A 192 -19.02 -7.22 -12.03
CA LYS A 192 -19.56 -5.89 -11.75
C LYS A 192 -18.70 -4.78 -12.38
N LEU A 193 -17.37 -4.92 -12.32
CA LEU A 193 -16.43 -4.04 -13.00
C LEU A 193 -16.68 -4.06 -14.52
N LYS A 194 -16.81 -5.25 -15.12
CA LYS A 194 -17.10 -5.41 -16.56
C LYS A 194 -18.44 -4.78 -16.95
N ALA A 195 -19.49 -5.02 -16.17
CA ALA A 195 -20.81 -4.43 -16.41
C ALA A 195 -20.84 -2.90 -16.24
N SER A 196 -19.88 -2.33 -15.51
CA SER A 196 -19.77 -0.89 -15.24
C SER A 196 -18.72 -0.20 -16.10
N ALA A 197 -18.18 -0.90 -17.11
CA ALA A 197 -17.07 -0.40 -17.90
C ALA A 197 -17.43 0.92 -18.65
N PRO A 198 -16.51 1.90 -18.73
CA PRO A 198 -15.11 1.82 -18.33
C PRO A 198 -14.89 1.82 -16.81
N ALA A 199 -14.07 0.89 -16.33
CA ALA A 199 -13.76 0.69 -14.92
C ALA A 199 -12.26 0.40 -14.69
N ARG A 200 -11.78 0.60 -13.46
CA ARG A 200 -10.36 0.48 -13.12
C ARG A 200 -10.12 -0.27 -11.82
N VAL A 201 -9.07 -1.08 -11.80
CA VAL A 201 -8.53 -1.72 -10.60
C VAL A 201 -7.13 -1.16 -10.33
N ILE A 202 -6.91 -0.61 -9.15
CA ILE A 202 -5.63 -0.02 -8.74
C ILE A 202 -5.08 -0.83 -7.58
N SER A 203 -3.94 -1.49 -7.78
CA SER A 203 -3.26 -2.29 -6.77
C SER A 203 -2.10 -1.52 -6.14
N VAL A 204 -2.21 -1.20 -4.85
CA VAL A 204 -1.18 -0.41 -4.16
C VAL A 204 -0.03 -1.31 -3.72
N SER A 205 1.10 -1.12 -4.38
CA SER A 205 2.40 -1.75 -4.12
C SER A 205 3.28 -0.84 -3.23
N SER A 206 4.60 -1.04 -3.24
CA SER A 206 5.61 -0.26 -2.53
C SER A 206 6.96 -0.45 -3.21
N ALA A 207 7.92 0.46 -2.97
CA ALA A 207 9.32 0.25 -3.32
C ALA A 207 9.92 -1.01 -2.67
N ALA A 208 9.29 -1.53 -1.60
CA ALA A 208 9.63 -2.81 -0.98
C ALA A 208 9.49 -4.02 -1.94
N GLU A 209 8.79 -3.90 -3.08
CA GLU A 209 8.75 -4.96 -4.10
C GLU A 209 10.16 -5.38 -4.56
N SER A 210 11.09 -4.41 -4.61
CA SER A 210 12.50 -4.65 -4.92
C SER A 210 13.24 -5.51 -3.89
N GLN A 211 12.69 -5.65 -2.69
CA GLN A 211 13.25 -6.41 -1.57
C GLN A 211 12.61 -7.80 -1.41
N ALA A 212 11.77 -8.23 -2.36
CA ALA A 212 11.27 -9.59 -2.37
C ALA A 212 12.40 -10.64 -2.42
N TYR A 213 12.07 -11.91 -2.22
CA TYR A 213 13.02 -13.00 -2.39
C TYR A 213 13.59 -13.00 -3.81
N ALA A 214 14.83 -13.48 -3.99
CA ALA A 214 15.45 -13.54 -5.32
C ALA A 214 14.61 -14.33 -6.35
N ALA A 215 13.91 -15.37 -5.88
CA ALA A 215 12.96 -16.16 -6.68
C ALA A 215 11.66 -15.39 -7.04
N GLY A 216 11.45 -14.19 -6.50
CA GLY A 216 10.23 -13.41 -6.60
C GLY A 216 9.20 -13.86 -5.57
N ILE A 217 8.35 -14.82 -5.95
CA ILE A 217 7.29 -15.36 -5.10
C ILE A 217 7.66 -16.76 -4.61
N ARG A 218 7.63 -16.94 -3.29
CA ARG A 218 7.83 -18.20 -2.57
C ARG A 218 6.50 -18.73 -2.06
N PHE A 219 5.85 -19.54 -2.89
CA PHE A 219 4.54 -20.13 -2.58
C PHE A 219 4.58 -21.10 -1.39
N ASP A 220 5.73 -21.72 -1.15
CA ASP A 220 5.99 -22.60 0.00
C ASP A 220 5.91 -21.86 1.34
N LEU A 221 6.12 -20.54 1.35
CA LEU A 221 6.07 -19.70 2.55
C LEU A 221 4.68 -19.08 2.81
N TRP A 222 3.66 -19.43 2.01
CA TRP A 222 2.32 -18.85 2.17
C TRP A 222 1.57 -19.43 3.37
N GLY A 223 1.88 -20.65 3.80
CA GLY A 223 1.20 -21.30 4.93
C GLY A 223 2.11 -21.49 6.14
N GLU A 224 3.31 -22.01 5.93
CA GLU A 224 4.30 -22.29 6.97
C GLU A 224 5.42 -21.25 6.97
N ARG A 225 6.03 -21.03 8.13
CA ARG A 225 7.17 -20.10 8.23
C ARG A 225 8.34 -20.59 7.39
N GLY A 226 8.65 -21.89 7.37
CA GLY A 226 9.85 -22.39 6.71
C GLY A 226 11.17 -21.85 7.32
N ALA A 227 12.30 -22.40 6.91
CA ALA A 227 13.62 -22.01 7.42
C ALA A 227 14.11 -20.67 6.83
N GLU A 228 13.62 -20.32 5.65
CA GLU A 228 14.11 -19.18 4.84
C GLU A 228 13.24 -17.93 4.95
N TYR A 229 12.28 -17.90 5.87
CA TYR A 229 11.41 -16.74 6.04
C TYR A 229 12.15 -15.55 6.63
N GLU A 230 12.09 -14.45 5.87
CA GLU A 230 12.53 -13.13 6.28
C GLU A 230 11.34 -12.17 6.16
N ASP A 231 10.95 -11.54 7.26
CA ASP A 231 9.72 -10.76 7.33
C ASP A 231 9.68 -9.59 6.33
N GLY A 232 10.77 -8.82 6.24
CA GLY A 232 10.90 -7.74 5.25
C GLY A 232 10.78 -8.24 3.81
N ARG A 233 11.31 -9.44 3.51
CA ARG A 233 11.18 -10.07 2.19
C ARG A 233 9.77 -10.62 1.95
N ALA A 234 9.09 -11.13 2.97
CA ALA A 234 7.69 -11.55 2.88
C ALA A 234 6.78 -10.35 2.58
N TYR A 235 7.02 -9.21 3.23
CA TYR A 235 6.32 -7.96 2.88
C TYR A 235 6.66 -7.52 1.46
N GLY A 236 7.94 -7.50 1.08
CA GLY A 236 8.38 -7.18 -0.27
C GLY A 236 7.74 -8.09 -1.34
N GLN A 237 7.67 -9.39 -1.08
CA GLN A 237 6.97 -10.38 -1.89
C GLN A 237 5.49 -10.03 -2.04
N SER A 238 4.80 -9.63 -0.96
CA SER A 238 3.39 -9.23 -1.05
C SER A 238 3.19 -8.02 -1.96
N LYS A 239 4.17 -7.09 -1.99
CA LYS A 239 4.14 -5.90 -2.85
C LYS A 239 4.55 -6.19 -4.28
N LEU A 240 5.46 -7.16 -4.51
CA LEU A 240 5.75 -7.71 -5.82
C LEU A 240 4.54 -8.46 -6.39
N ALA A 241 3.83 -9.23 -5.57
CA ALA A 241 2.60 -9.93 -5.96
C ALA A 241 1.53 -8.94 -6.47
N ASN A 242 1.38 -7.79 -5.83
CA ASN A 242 0.49 -6.72 -6.29
C ASN A 242 0.85 -6.17 -7.68
N VAL A 243 2.15 -6.07 -8.02
CA VAL A 243 2.61 -5.65 -9.36
C VAL A 243 2.31 -6.73 -10.39
N LEU A 244 2.68 -7.98 -10.11
CA LEU A 244 2.44 -9.13 -10.97
C LEU A 244 0.93 -9.32 -11.24
N PHE A 245 0.12 -9.19 -10.18
CA PHE A 245 -1.33 -9.25 -10.24
C PHE A 245 -1.93 -8.19 -11.17
N ALA A 246 -1.53 -6.93 -11.03
CA ALA A 246 -2.07 -5.86 -11.87
C ALA A 246 -1.76 -6.08 -13.36
N ARG A 247 -0.57 -6.60 -13.69
CA ARG A 247 -0.17 -6.93 -15.06
C ARG A 247 -0.96 -8.09 -15.63
N GLU A 248 -1.10 -9.18 -14.87
CA GLU A 248 -1.90 -10.34 -15.30
C GLU A 248 -3.39 -9.98 -15.43
N LEU A 249 -3.93 -9.21 -14.49
CA LEU A 249 -5.31 -8.73 -14.55
C LEU A 249 -5.55 -7.86 -15.78
N ALA A 250 -4.61 -6.97 -16.11
CA ALA A 250 -4.68 -6.14 -17.31
C ALA A 250 -4.75 -6.99 -18.58
N HIS A 251 -3.89 -8.00 -18.69
CA HIS A 251 -3.90 -8.95 -19.82
C HIS A 251 -5.23 -9.71 -19.90
N ARG A 252 -5.72 -10.25 -18.78
CA ARG A 252 -6.97 -11.03 -18.74
C ARG A 252 -8.23 -10.20 -19.05
N LEU A 253 -8.15 -8.88 -18.94
CA LEU A 253 -9.26 -7.95 -19.14
C LEU A 253 -9.20 -7.19 -20.47
N GLU A 254 -8.27 -7.54 -21.35
CA GLU A 254 -8.23 -7.02 -22.72
C GLU A 254 -9.61 -7.17 -23.41
N GLY A 255 -10.02 -6.13 -24.14
CA GLY A 255 -11.34 -6.08 -24.79
C GLY A 255 -12.53 -5.75 -23.87
N THR A 256 -12.38 -5.76 -22.55
CA THR A 256 -13.50 -5.52 -21.62
C THR A 256 -13.71 -4.05 -21.23
N ARG A 257 -12.78 -3.17 -21.63
CA ARG A 257 -12.68 -1.76 -21.17
C ARG A 257 -12.52 -1.62 -19.64
N VAL A 258 -12.16 -2.69 -18.95
CA VAL A 258 -11.66 -2.66 -17.58
C VAL A 258 -10.14 -2.67 -17.62
N THR A 259 -9.52 -1.74 -16.90
CA THR A 259 -8.06 -1.61 -16.85
C THR A 259 -7.54 -1.88 -15.44
N ALA A 260 -6.27 -2.28 -15.35
CA ALA A 260 -5.61 -2.60 -14.10
C ALA A 260 -4.22 -1.95 -14.04
N TYR A 261 -3.88 -1.41 -12.89
CA TYR A 261 -2.62 -0.71 -12.67
C TYR A 261 -2.06 -1.05 -11.30
N SER A 262 -0.74 -0.89 -11.14
CA SER A 262 -0.11 -0.92 -9.83
C SER A 262 0.65 0.38 -9.57
N CYS A 263 0.75 0.78 -8.31
CA CYS A 263 1.52 1.97 -7.96
C CYS A 263 2.15 1.85 -6.59
N HIS A 264 3.27 2.55 -6.41
CA HIS A 264 3.86 2.81 -5.10
C HIS A 264 3.50 4.26 -4.68
N PRO A 265 3.00 4.50 -3.47
CA PRO A 265 2.54 5.83 -3.05
C PRO A 265 3.65 6.75 -2.53
N GLY A 266 4.92 6.33 -2.56
CA GLY A 266 6.03 7.07 -1.95
C GLY A 266 6.36 6.60 -0.54
N ILE A 267 7.34 7.25 0.07
CA ILE A 267 7.62 7.10 1.49
C ILE A 267 6.73 8.12 2.22
N ILE A 268 5.66 7.63 2.86
CA ILE A 268 4.58 8.46 3.40
C ILE A 268 4.64 8.48 4.92
N LYS A 269 4.31 9.63 5.53
CA LYS A 269 3.98 9.71 6.96
C LYS A 269 2.73 8.87 7.22
N THR A 270 2.92 7.63 7.63
CA THR A 270 1.82 6.72 7.94
C THR A 270 1.92 6.23 9.37
N GLU A 271 0.79 5.87 9.94
CA GLU A 271 0.70 5.11 11.20
C GLU A 271 1.53 3.82 11.19
N LEU A 272 1.92 3.31 10.01
CA LEU A 272 2.80 2.14 9.87
C LEU A 272 4.22 2.38 10.42
N GLY A 273 4.69 3.63 10.51
CA GLY A 273 6.03 3.98 11.00
C GLY A 273 6.12 4.37 12.49
N ARG A 274 4.98 4.51 13.19
CA ARG A 274 4.94 5.08 14.56
C ARG A 274 5.79 4.30 15.56
N HIS A 275 5.66 2.97 15.57
CA HIS A 275 6.42 2.11 16.49
C HIS A 275 7.92 2.09 16.19
N MET A 276 8.33 2.36 14.94
CA MET A 276 9.75 2.43 14.57
C MET A 276 10.42 3.66 15.19
N ASN A 277 9.75 4.82 15.15
CA ASN A 277 10.27 6.06 15.72
C ASN A 277 10.34 6.00 17.26
N GLU A 278 9.32 5.43 17.91
CA GLU A 278 9.27 5.31 19.38
C GLU A 278 10.44 4.49 19.95
N GLN A 279 10.79 3.38 19.28
CA GLN A 279 11.89 2.51 19.73
C GLN A 279 13.27 3.01 19.32
N MET A 280 13.45 3.59 18.12
CA MET A 280 14.71 4.27 17.76
C MET A 280 15.05 5.38 18.74
N GLN A 281 14.05 6.13 19.20
CA GLN A 281 14.25 7.15 20.24
C GLN A 281 14.60 6.53 21.59
N ALA A 282 14.02 5.39 21.95
CA ALA A 282 14.36 4.67 23.18
C ALA A 282 15.79 4.11 23.16
N GLU A 283 16.24 3.54 22.05
CA GLU A 283 17.61 3.02 21.86
C GLU A 283 18.65 4.16 21.84
N ALA A 284 18.33 5.27 21.17
CA ALA A 284 19.18 6.45 21.16
C ALA A 284 19.29 7.09 22.55
N ALA A 285 18.19 7.13 23.31
CA ALA A 285 18.18 7.56 24.70
C ALA A 285 19.07 6.69 25.60
N ALA A 286 19.11 5.38 25.34
CA ALA A 286 20.01 4.45 26.05
C ALA A 286 21.49 4.61 25.64
N ALA A 287 21.77 5.12 24.44
CA ALA A 287 23.13 5.33 23.91
C ALA A 287 23.78 6.68 24.28
N GLY A 288 23.05 7.57 24.96
CA GLY A 288 23.55 8.84 25.49
C GLY A 288 23.19 10.08 24.67
N SER A 289 23.38 11.27 25.26
CA SER A 289 22.80 12.55 24.79
C SER A 289 23.18 12.96 23.35
N VAL A 290 24.41 12.65 22.91
CA VAL A 290 24.86 12.94 21.54
C VAL A 290 24.15 12.01 20.54
N ALA A 291 23.98 10.73 20.86
CA ALA A 291 23.25 9.79 20.02
C ALA A 291 21.75 10.13 19.94
N THR A 292 21.15 10.59 21.05
CA THR A 292 19.79 11.11 21.08
C THR A 292 19.62 12.33 20.18
N ALA A 293 20.52 13.32 20.26
CA ALA A 293 20.45 14.54 19.45
C ALA A 293 20.62 14.23 17.95
N VAL A 294 21.56 13.35 17.61
CA VAL A 294 21.79 12.91 16.23
C VAL A 294 20.58 12.13 15.69
N THR A 295 20.04 11.19 16.48
CA THR A 295 18.85 10.42 16.08
C THR A 295 17.62 11.31 15.96
N ALA A 296 17.40 12.24 16.88
CA ALA A 296 16.29 13.19 16.82
C ALA A 296 16.38 14.11 15.59
N PHE A 297 17.58 14.60 15.26
CA PHE A 297 17.82 15.38 14.05
C PHE A 297 17.57 14.56 12.77
N PHE A 298 18.01 13.30 12.71
CA PHE A 298 17.75 12.41 11.58
C PHE A 298 16.30 11.96 11.47
N SER A 299 15.61 11.69 12.59
CA SER A 299 14.17 11.40 12.61
C SER A 299 13.37 12.61 12.13
N TRP A 300 13.74 13.82 12.56
CA TRP A 300 13.13 15.05 12.07
C TRP A 300 13.37 15.26 10.57
N LEU A 301 14.60 15.02 10.07
CA LEU A 301 14.93 15.11 8.65
C LEU A 301 14.20 14.04 7.81
N PHE A 302 14.10 12.82 8.33
CA PHE A 302 13.34 11.72 7.73
C PHE A 302 11.86 12.07 7.67
N GLU A 303 11.27 12.55 8.77
CA GLU A 303 9.90 13.03 8.80
C GLU A 303 9.68 14.20 7.84
N ALA A 304 10.60 15.16 7.73
CA ALA A 304 10.49 16.26 6.77
C ALA A 304 10.53 15.77 5.30
N ALA A 305 11.21 14.65 5.03
CA ALA A 305 11.28 14.03 3.72
C ALA A 305 10.07 13.14 3.35
N LEU A 306 9.25 12.75 4.33
CA LEU A 306 8.08 11.92 4.09
C LEU A 306 6.96 12.73 3.42
N LEU A 307 6.43 12.19 2.34
CA LEU A 307 5.25 12.73 1.67
C LEU A 307 4.03 12.69 2.63
N SER A 308 3.13 13.66 2.50
CA SER A 308 1.88 13.67 3.26
C SER A 308 0.96 12.54 2.78
N ALA A 309 -0.01 12.12 3.60
CA ALA A 309 -1.01 11.14 3.17
C ALA A 309 -1.80 11.61 1.94
N ALA A 310 -2.03 12.93 1.82
CA ALA A 310 -2.65 13.55 0.66
C ALA A 310 -1.77 13.41 -0.58
N ASP A 311 -0.46 13.68 -0.48
CA ASP A 311 0.47 13.48 -1.60
C ASP A 311 0.58 12.02 -2.02
N GLY A 312 0.58 11.08 -1.07
CA GLY A 312 0.60 9.64 -1.37
C GLY A 312 -0.65 9.14 -2.08
N ALA A 313 -1.79 9.78 -1.84
CA ALA A 313 -3.04 9.47 -2.52
C ALA A 313 -3.02 9.89 -4.00
N LEU A 314 -2.21 10.88 -4.38
CA LEU A 314 -2.24 11.46 -5.73
C LEU A 314 -1.95 10.44 -6.84
N THR A 315 -1.03 9.50 -6.63
CA THR A 315 -0.71 8.51 -7.69
C THR A 315 -1.87 7.53 -7.92
N GLN A 316 -2.51 7.03 -6.86
CA GLN A 316 -3.67 6.16 -7.02
C GLN A 316 -4.93 6.92 -7.46
N LEU A 317 -5.06 8.20 -7.09
CA LEU A 317 -6.12 9.07 -7.61
C LEU A 317 -5.94 9.32 -9.11
N TYR A 318 -4.73 9.67 -9.57
CA TYR A 318 -4.38 9.79 -10.99
C TYR A 318 -4.81 8.54 -11.77
N LEU A 319 -4.39 7.36 -11.30
CA LEU A 319 -4.76 6.10 -11.95
C LEU A 319 -6.27 5.84 -11.91
N SER A 320 -6.96 6.26 -10.86
CA SER A 320 -8.40 6.07 -10.71
C SER A 320 -9.21 7.02 -11.59
N THR A 321 -8.75 8.24 -11.84
CA THR A 321 -9.61 9.32 -12.33
C THR A 321 -9.15 9.98 -13.63
N SER A 322 -7.87 9.90 -14.00
CA SER A 322 -7.37 10.57 -15.21
C SER A 322 -8.04 10.02 -16.47
N PRO A 323 -8.51 10.87 -17.40
CA PRO A 323 -9.27 10.43 -18.56
C PRO A 323 -8.46 9.47 -19.46
N GLU A 324 -7.17 9.73 -19.58
CA GLU A 324 -6.23 8.95 -20.38
C GLU A 324 -5.06 8.48 -19.52
N LEU A 325 -4.67 7.22 -19.74
CA LEU A 325 -3.48 6.62 -19.16
C LEU A 325 -2.64 5.99 -20.29
N PRO A 326 -1.30 6.10 -20.26
CA PRO A 326 -0.42 5.66 -21.34
C PRO A 326 -0.65 4.24 -21.84
N PHE A 327 -0.79 3.27 -20.94
CA PHE A 327 -1.02 1.86 -21.27
C PHE A 327 -1.53 1.07 -20.07
N ASN A 328 -2.36 0.04 -20.33
CA ASN A 328 -2.92 -0.87 -19.32
C ASN A 328 -1.83 -1.77 -18.70
N GLY A 329 -1.90 -2.07 -17.41
CA GLY A 329 -0.91 -2.91 -16.72
C GLY A 329 0.36 -2.17 -16.27
N GLY A 330 0.37 -0.83 -16.35
CA GLY A 330 1.52 -0.02 -15.94
C GLY A 330 1.79 -0.02 -14.43
N TYR A 331 3.06 0.21 -14.09
CA TYR A 331 3.54 0.48 -12.73
C TYR A 331 3.86 1.97 -12.61
N TYR A 332 3.38 2.60 -11.55
CA TYR A 332 3.54 4.04 -11.35
C TYR A 332 4.21 4.37 -10.02
N ILE A 333 5.07 5.38 -10.06
CA ILE A 333 5.77 5.94 -8.91
C ILE A 333 5.32 7.39 -8.67
N PRO A 334 5.55 7.92 -7.47
CA PRO A 334 5.10 9.27 -7.16
C PRO A 334 5.82 10.35 -7.99
N ILE A 335 5.14 11.41 -8.41
CA ILE A 335 3.67 11.50 -8.53
C ILE A 335 3.30 11.20 -9.98
N ALA A 336 2.41 10.22 -10.18
CA ALA A 336 1.82 9.90 -11.47
C ALA A 336 2.82 9.61 -12.61
N ASN A 337 4.05 9.20 -12.29
CA ASN A 337 5.06 8.86 -13.28
C ASN A 337 5.02 7.37 -13.56
N VAL A 338 4.96 7.00 -14.83
CA VAL A 338 5.16 5.61 -15.23
C VAL A 338 6.62 5.22 -15.01
N ALA A 339 6.84 4.03 -14.48
CA ALA A 339 8.17 3.48 -14.25
C ALA A 339 8.17 1.96 -14.43
N GLU A 340 9.37 1.41 -14.52
CA GLU A 340 9.56 -0.03 -14.44
C GLU A 340 9.75 -0.46 -12.98
N PRO A 341 9.09 -1.54 -12.53
CA PRO A 341 9.38 -2.13 -11.23
C PRO A 341 10.83 -2.62 -11.20
N LYS A 342 11.46 -2.53 -10.02
CA LYS A 342 12.90 -2.79 -9.86
C LYS A 342 13.20 -4.27 -9.68
N HIS A 343 12.28 -5.08 -9.13
CA HIS A 343 12.55 -6.50 -8.95
C HIS A 343 12.64 -7.23 -10.31
N PRO A 344 13.68 -8.03 -10.57
CA PRO A 344 13.87 -8.70 -11.87
C PRO A 344 12.69 -9.59 -12.29
N GLN A 345 12.01 -10.20 -11.30
CA GLN A 345 10.85 -11.06 -11.55
C GLN A 345 9.54 -10.31 -11.82
N ALA A 346 9.46 -8.99 -11.61
CA ALA A 346 8.22 -8.22 -11.71
C ALA A 346 7.61 -8.19 -13.14
N ARG A 347 8.41 -8.55 -14.15
CA ARG A 347 7.98 -8.65 -15.56
C ARG A 347 7.94 -10.09 -16.08
N ASN A 348 8.19 -11.08 -15.23
CA ASN A 348 8.17 -12.48 -15.62
C ASN A 348 6.72 -12.93 -15.90
N LEU A 349 6.40 -13.17 -17.18
CA LEU A 349 5.05 -13.58 -17.62
C LEU A 349 4.64 -14.95 -17.06
N THR A 350 5.59 -15.88 -16.93
CA THR A 350 5.33 -17.19 -16.33
C THR A 350 4.97 -17.04 -14.86
N LEU A 351 5.72 -16.20 -14.11
CA LEU A 351 5.44 -15.96 -12.71
C LEU A 351 4.11 -15.23 -12.48
N GLN A 352 3.72 -14.32 -13.39
CA GLN A 352 2.41 -13.66 -13.37
C GLN A 352 1.27 -14.69 -13.43
N ARG A 353 1.33 -15.63 -14.38
CA ARG A 353 0.35 -16.70 -14.55
C ARG A 353 0.34 -17.67 -13.36
N LEU A 354 1.52 -18.10 -12.92
CA LEU A 354 1.66 -18.99 -11.76
C LEU A 354 1.12 -18.35 -10.48
N LEU A 355 1.39 -17.05 -10.26
CA LEU A 355 0.83 -16.32 -9.13
C LEU A 355 -0.70 -16.33 -9.20
N TRP A 356 -1.28 -16.10 -10.37
CA TRP A 356 -2.74 -16.11 -10.55
C TRP A 356 -3.33 -17.49 -10.22
N GLU A 357 -2.83 -18.55 -10.86
CA GLU A 357 -3.28 -19.93 -10.66
C GLU A 357 -3.15 -20.37 -9.20
N GLN A 358 -2.00 -20.09 -8.57
CA GLN A 358 -1.80 -20.40 -7.17
C GLN A 358 -2.73 -19.59 -6.26
N SER A 359 -3.05 -18.34 -6.62
CA SER A 359 -4.01 -17.53 -5.86
C SER A 359 -5.42 -18.09 -5.95
N GLU A 360 -5.85 -18.55 -7.13
CA GLU A 360 -7.13 -19.26 -7.32
C GLU A 360 -7.18 -20.56 -6.51
N ALA A 361 -6.14 -21.40 -6.62
CA ALA A 361 -6.04 -22.64 -5.88
C ALA A 361 -6.05 -22.41 -4.37
N THR A 362 -5.35 -21.39 -3.89
CA THR A 362 -5.30 -21.02 -2.47
C THR A 362 -6.67 -20.58 -1.96
N VAL A 363 -7.38 -19.74 -2.73
CA VAL A 363 -8.75 -19.33 -2.35
C VAL A 363 -9.69 -20.53 -2.33
N ALA A 364 -9.66 -21.36 -3.37
CA ALA A 364 -10.53 -22.55 -3.48
C ALA A 364 -10.28 -23.57 -2.36
N ALA A 365 -9.05 -23.73 -1.89
CA ALA A 365 -8.71 -24.65 -0.81
C ALA A 365 -9.15 -24.16 0.59
N LYS A 366 -9.61 -22.91 0.71
CA LYS A 366 -9.92 -22.26 2.00
C LYS A 366 -11.40 -21.89 2.16
N LEU A 367 -12.19 -22.02 1.10
CA LEU A 367 -13.65 -21.85 1.08
C LEU A 367 -14.32 -23.22 1.05
#